data_AF-A0A0J1BUP0-F1
#
_entry.id   AF-A0A0J1BUP0-F1
#
_cell.length_a   1.000
_cell.length_b   1.000
_cell.length_c   1.000
_cell.angle_alpha   90.00
_cell.angle_beta   90.00
_cell.angle_gamma   90.00
#
_symmetry.space_group_name_H-M   'P 1'
#
loop_
_entity.id
_entity.type
_entity.pdbx_description
1 polymer ?
#
loop_
_entity_poly.entity_id
_entity_poly.type
_entity_poly.pdbx_seq_one_letter_code
_entity_poly.pdbx_strand_id
1 'polypeptide(L)'
;MSTAAHRPAPARTPGVPAARVRTVRLVSDDPGLRATVGRVCAAAGAELLAEPAGPTSSTRAPLADTELVDVHHAVRGRVRPGTVLVGRPEDTGLWDRAAELGGCTVAVLPDAAGWLADLLCARSTGGPGPGGTGHVVGVLGAVGGAGASTLACWLADRAAQEERTAVLVDADREGCGIDVLLGLEDRDGLRWPDLQRIAGTVHAEQLWPALARAGRLRWLSWDRSRPDGAPAPYAPVLEALRRAAELVVVDLGRAGPAAADTAVLCDQVLVPAPRTVRGMLAARWAADLLAGVPARLVPAGLNVADVDDALAAAATGLPVAGSVRFCGGVPEAAETGRLLEAGRSRRLGRDVAGLLSAVGALR
;
A
#
# COMPACT_ATOMS: atom_id res chain seq x y z
N MET A 1 -33.54 -18.93 -56.71
CA MET A 1 -33.10 -17.64 -56.15
C MET A 1 -33.90 -17.38 -54.88
N SER A 2 -33.27 -17.47 -53.71
CA SER A 2 -33.85 -17.04 -52.44
C SER A 2 -32.73 -16.44 -51.59
N THR A 3 -32.70 -15.12 -51.51
CA THR A 3 -31.73 -14.32 -50.76
C THR A 3 -32.18 -14.22 -49.31
N ALA A 4 -31.52 -14.95 -48.41
CA ALA A 4 -31.73 -14.82 -46.97
C ALA A 4 -30.98 -13.57 -46.46
N ALA A 5 -31.73 -12.59 -45.97
CA ALA A 5 -31.21 -11.39 -45.34
C ALA A 5 -30.56 -11.72 -43.99
N HIS A 6 -29.27 -11.41 -43.86
CA HIS A 6 -28.51 -11.50 -42.61
C HIS A 6 -28.95 -10.37 -41.67
N ARG A 7 -29.57 -10.73 -40.55
CA ARG A 7 -30.00 -9.78 -39.51
C ARG A 7 -28.83 -9.59 -38.52
N PRO A 8 -28.30 -8.37 -38.31
CA PRO A 8 -27.16 -8.19 -37.41
C PRO A 8 -27.61 -8.38 -35.95
N ALA A 9 -26.77 -9.06 -35.17
CA ALA A 9 -26.98 -9.26 -33.74
C ALA A 9 -26.94 -7.90 -32.99
N PRO A 10 -27.77 -7.71 -31.95
CA PRO A 10 -27.76 -6.47 -31.19
C PRO A 10 -26.41 -6.28 -30.49
N ALA A 11 -25.84 -5.09 -30.62
CA ALA A 11 -24.63 -4.70 -29.92
C ALA A 11 -24.87 -4.82 -28.40
N ARG A 12 -24.00 -5.57 -27.71
CA ARG A 12 -23.99 -5.63 -26.25
C ARG A 12 -23.60 -4.26 -25.72
N THR A 13 -24.54 -3.56 -25.12
CA THR A 13 -24.27 -2.39 -24.29
C THR A 13 -23.29 -2.80 -23.20
N PRO A 14 -22.18 -2.07 -22.96
CA PRO A 14 -21.32 -2.35 -21.83
C PRO A 14 -22.15 -2.18 -20.56
N GLY A 15 -22.25 -3.25 -19.76
CA GLY A 15 -22.95 -3.19 -18.49
C GLY A 15 -22.32 -2.14 -17.58
N VAL A 16 -23.15 -1.29 -16.98
CA VAL A 16 -22.72 -0.44 -15.86
C VAL A 16 -22.13 -1.38 -14.81
N PRO A 17 -20.87 -1.19 -14.36
CA PRO A 17 -20.30 -2.04 -13.32
C PRO A 17 -21.20 -1.97 -12.09
N ALA A 18 -21.61 -3.13 -11.58
CA ALA A 18 -22.41 -3.20 -10.35
C ALA A 18 -21.68 -2.45 -9.23
N ALA A 19 -22.38 -1.55 -8.55
CA ALA A 19 -21.83 -0.81 -7.43
C ALA A 19 -21.34 -1.81 -6.37
N ARG A 20 -20.03 -1.79 -6.09
CA ARG A 20 -19.42 -2.66 -5.08
C ARG A 20 -20.03 -2.35 -3.71
N VAL A 21 -20.40 -3.39 -2.97
CA VAL A 21 -20.81 -3.26 -1.55
C VAL A 21 -19.59 -2.81 -0.75
N ARG A 22 -19.71 -1.69 -0.03
CA ARG A 22 -18.62 -1.10 0.76
C ARG A 22 -18.27 -2.05 1.90
N THR A 23 -17.00 -2.20 2.23
CA THR A 23 -16.61 -3.01 3.40
C THR A 23 -16.14 -2.13 4.54
N VAL A 24 -16.64 -2.40 5.74
CA VAL A 24 -16.19 -1.79 6.99
C VAL A 24 -15.65 -2.90 7.85
N ARG A 25 -14.40 -2.81 8.28
CA ARG A 25 -13.81 -3.80 9.19
C ARG A 25 -13.89 -3.28 10.60
N LEU A 26 -14.42 -4.10 11.51
CA LEU A 26 -14.43 -3.83 12.94
C LEU A 26 -13.62 -4.91 13.65
N VAL A 27 -12.61 -4.46 14.41
CA VAL A 27 -11.88 -5.32 15.34
C VAL A 27 -12.39 -5.04 16.75
N SER A 28 -13.20 -5.95 17.29
CA SER A 28 -13.85 -5.81 18.60
C SER A 28 -14.27 -7.18 19.13
N ASP A 29 -14.04 -7.43 20.42
CA ASP A 29 -14.60 -8.59 21.13
C ASP A 29 -16.00 -8.33 21.71
N ASP A 30 -16.42 -7.06 21.80
CA ASP A 30 -17.67 -6.64 22.40
C ASP A 30 -18.88 -6.89 21.47
N PRO A 31 -19.81 -7.80 21.82
CA PRO A 31 -20.99 -8.07 21.01
C PRO A 31 -21.94 -6.87 20.91
N GLY A 32 -22.02 -6.02 21.93
CA GLY A 32 -22.87 -4.83 21.92
C GLY A 32 -22.35 -3.75 20.97
N LEU A 33 -21.03 -3.55 20.96
CA LEU A 33 -20.38 -2.63 20.01
C LEU A 33 -20.52 -3.16 18.58
N ARG A 34 -20.26 -4.46 18.34
CA ARG A 34 -20.49 -5.10 17.03
C ARG A 34 -21.92 -4.94 16.53
N ALA A 35 -22.92 -5.15 17.39
CA ALA A 35 -24.32 -4.97 17.01
C ALA A 35 -24.64 -3.51 16.65
N THR A 36 -24.05 -2.55 17.36
CA THR A 36 -24.27 -1.12 17.13
C THR A 36 -23.61 -0.66 15.83
N VAL A 37 -22.35 -1.01 15.60
CA VAL A 37 -21.64 -0.77 14.33
C VAL A 37 -22.35 -1.47 13.17
N GLY A 38 -22.87 -2.68 13.37
CA GLY A 38 -23.65 -3.40 12.35
C GLY A 38 -24.88 -2.62 11.90
N ARG A 39 -25.62 -1.98 12.83
CA ARG A 39 -26.74 -1.11 12.49
C ARG A 39 -26.29 0.13 11.71
N VAL A 40 -25.17 0.74 12.09
CA VAL A 40 -24.60 1.89 11.37
C VAL A 40 -24.19 1.52 9.95
N CYS A 41 -23.49 0.39 9.77
CA CYS A 41 -23.09 -0.11 8.46
C CYS A 41 -24.30 -0.42 7.58
N ALA A 42 -25.32 -1.09 8.12
CA ALA A 42 -26.56 -1.36 7.39
C ALA A 42 -27.27 -0.08 6.93
N ALA A 43 -27.35 0.94 7.80
CA ALA A 43 -27.91 2.25 7.44
C ALA A 43 -27.10 2.98 6.36
N ALA A 44 -25.77 2.81 6.36
CA ALA A 44 -24.86 3.37 5.37
C ALA A 44 -24.72 2.51 4.10
N GLY A 45 -25.43 1.38 3.97
CA GLY A 45 -25.28 0.46 2.83
C GLY A 45 -23.90 -0.19 2.74
N ALA A 46 -23.21 -0.38 3.87
CA ALA A 46 -21.92 -1.02 3.98
C ALA A 46 -22.05 -2.42 4.62
N GLU A 47 -21.20 -3.34 4.15
CA GLU A 47 -20.99 -4.67 4.70
C GLU A 47 -19.97 -4.63 5.83
N LEU A 48 -20.37 -5.13 7.00
CA LEU A 48 -19.51 -5.22 8.18
C LEU A 48 -18.71 -6.53 8.16
N LEU A 49 -17.39 -6.42 8.06
CA LEU A 49 -16.41 -7.48 8.28
C LEU A 49 -15.97 -7.45 9.75
N ALA A 50 -16.74 -8.11 10.63
CA ALA A 50 -16.40 -8.18 12.04
C ALA A 50 -15.39 -9.30 12.30
N GLU A 51 -14.22 -8.97 12.85
CA GLU A 51 -13.21 -9.94 13.28
C GLU A 51 -13.17 -9.99 14.82
N PRO A 52 -13.22 -11.19 15.44
CA PRO A 52 -12.92 -11.33 16.86
C PRO A 52 -11.46 -10.94 17.11
N ALA A 53 -11.19 -10.32 18.25
CA ALA A 53 -9.93 -9.68 18.59
C ALA A 53 -8.82 -10.67 19.06
N GLY A 54 -8.84 -11.88 18.51
CA GLY A 54 -7.91 -12.95 18.85
C GLY A 54 -6.47 -12.74 18.32
N PRO A 55 -5.47 -13.44 18.91
CA PRO A 55 -4.05 -13.34 18.52
C PRO A 55 -3.76 -13.85 17.09
N THR A 56 -4.76 -14.47 16.46
CA THR A 56 -4.72 -15.00 15.10
C THR A 56 -5.40 -14.10 14.07
N SER A 57 -5.74 -12.84 14.40
CA SER A 57 -6.21 -11.88 13.39
C SER A 57 -5.13 -11.77 12.31
N SER A 58 -5.40 -12.42 11.19
CA SER A 58 -4.36 -12.87 10.29
C SER A 58 -3.78 -11.68 9.54
N THR A 59 -2.49 -11.75 9.25
CA THR A 59 -1.69 -10.93 8.32
C THR A 59 -2.19 -10.98 6.86
N ARG A 60 -3.48 -11.24 6.65
CA ARG A 60 -4.10 -11.59 5.37
C ARG A 60 -5.56 -11.13 5.23
N ALA A 61 -6.12 -10.42 6.20
CA ALA A 61 -7.43 -9.81 6.04
C ALA A 61 -7.35 -8.71 4.97
N PRO A 62 -8.21 -8.72 3.93
CA PRO A 62 -8.23 -7.63 2.96
C PRO A 62 -8.57 -6.32 3.67
N LEU A 63 -7.82 -5.26 3.39
CA LEU A 63 -8.12 -3.93 3.92
C LEU A 63 -9.54 -3.52 3.46
N ALA A 64 -10.35 -3.16 4.44
CA ALA A 64 -11.69 -2.63 4.21
C ALA A 64 -11.63 -1.16 3.81
N ASP A 65 -12.70 -0.64 3.20
CA ASP A 65 -12.81 0.78 2.82
C ASP A 65 -12.75 1.70 4.06
N THR A 66 -13.13 1.19 5.23
CA THR A 66 -12.96 1.86 6.52
C THR A 66 -12.64 0.85 7.61
N GLU A 67 -11.63 1.17 8.41
CA GLU A 67 -11.27 0.40 9.60
C GLU A 67 -11.82 1.08 10.86
N LEU A 68 -12.46 0.27 11.68
CA LEU A 68 -12.96 0.60 13.01
C LEU A 68 -12.21 -0.26 14.02
N VAL A 69 -11.65 0.37 15.05
CA VAL A 69 -10.91 -0.31 16.12
C VAL A 69 -11.63 -0.04 17.43
N ASP A 70 -11.95 -1.09 18.17
CA ASP A 70 -12.43 -0.98 19.54
C ASP A 70 -11.33 -0.42 20.44
N VAL A 71 -11.66 0.56 21.28
CA VAL A 71 -10.74 1.14 22.26
C VAL A 71 -10.09 0.12 23.19
N HIS A 72 -10.81 -0.95 23.52
CA HIS A 72 -10.31 -2.03 24.38
C HIS A 72 -9.45 -3.03 23.61
N HIS A 73 -9.37 -2.94 22.29
CA HIS A 73 -8.55 -3.84 21.51
C HIS A 73 -7.06 -3.46 21.59
N ALA A 74 -6.24 -4.46 21.90
CA ALA A 74 -4.79 -4.34 21.98
C ALA A 74 -4.15 -4.23 20.59
N VAL A 75 -4.31 -3.08 19.94
CA VAL A 75 -3.54 -2.73 18.74
C VAL A 75 -2.12 -2.34 19.14
N ARG A 76 -1.13 -2.97 18.51
CA ARG A 76 0.27 -2.59 18.63
C ARG A 76 0.64 -1.66 17.48
N GLY A 77 1.30 -0.55 17.79
CA GLY A 77 1.79 0.40 16.79
C GLY A 77 0.73 1.39 16.31
N ARG A 78 1.06 2.10 15.22
CA ARG A 78 0.20 3.11 14.60
C ARG A 78 -0.86 2.43 13.73
N VAL A 79 -2.07 3.00 13.71
CA VAL A 79 -3.12 2.54 12.78
C VAL A 79 -3.08 3.34 11.48
N ARG A 80 -3.77 2.81 10.47
CA ARG A 80 -3.89 3.45 9.16
C ARG A 80 -4.56 4.84 9.32
N PRO A 81 -4.02 5.91 8.72
CA PRO A 81 -4.69 7.20 8.68
C PRO A 81 -6.13 7.07 8.15
N GLY A 82 -7.10 7.60 8.90
CA GLY A 82 -8.52 7.46 8.60
C GLY A 82 -9.23 6.30 9.31
N THR A 83 -8.51 5.45 10.06
CA THR A 83 -9.10 4.52 11.03
C THR A 83 -9.88 5.30 12.10
N VAL A 84 -11.05 4.78 12.47
CA VAL A 84 -11.89 5.36 13.53
C VAL A 84 -11.81 4.49 14.77
N LEU A 85 -11.43 5.09 15.89
CA LEU A 85 -11.48 4.43 17.19
C LEU A 85 -12.92 4.50 17.70
N VAL A 86 -13.53 3.35 17.93
CA VAL A 86 -14.89 3.22 18.43
C VAL A 86 -14.87 2.82 19.90
N GLY A 87 -15.72 3.45 20.69
CA GLY A 87 -15.89 3.15 22.11
C GLY A 87 -17.29 3.52 22.59
N ARG A 88 -17.52 3.40 23.88
CA ARG A 88 -18.78 3.73 24.56
C ARG A 88 -18.59 4.91 25.51
N PRO A 89 -19.67 5.56 25.97
CA PRO A 89 -19.57 6.69 26.90
C PRO A 89 -18.82 6.38 28.20
N GLU A 90 -18.86 5.13 28.65
CA GLU A 90 -18.15 4.64 29.85
C GLU A 90 -16.63 4.46 29.67
N ASP A 91 -16.10 4.52 28.44
CA ASP A 91 -14.70 4.23 28.15
C ASP A 91 -13.79 5.43 28.46
N THR A 92 -13.14 5.39 29.61
CA THR A 92 -12.14 6.39 30.02
C THR A 92 -10.85 6.24 29.19
N GLY A 93 -10.28 7.35 28.72
CA GLY A 93 -8.98 7.35 28.02
C GLY A 93 -9.04 7.10 26.50
N LEU A 94 -10.24 7.07 25.89
CA LEU A 94 -10.42 6.88 24.45
C LEU A 94 -9.67 7.94 23.59
N TRP A 95 -9.48 9.16 24.10
CA TRP A 95 -8.78 10.25 23.40
C TRP A 95 -7.26 10.10 23.53
N ASP A 96 -6.77 9.71 24.70
CA ASP A 96 -5.36 9.40 24.93
C ASP A 96 -4.95 8.23 24.03
N ARG A 97 -5.80 7.19 23.97
CA ARG A 97 -5.59 6.05 23.10
C ARG A 97 -5.60 6.42 21.62
N ALA A 98 -6.51 7.30 21.19
CA ALA A 98 -6.53 7.80 19.83
C ALA A 98 -5.23 8.56 19.47
N ALA A 99 -4.67 9.33 20.41
CA ALA A 99 -3.41 10.02 20.24
C ALA A 99 -2.22 9.04 20.13
N GLU A 100 -2.17 8.01 21.00
CA GLU A 100 -1.14 6.95 20.95
C GLU A 100 -1.12 6.20 19.62
N LEU A 101 -2.31 5.96 19.03
CA LEU A 101 -2.46 5.23 17.77
C LEU A 101 -2.18 6.09 16.52
N GLY A 102 -1.77 7.35 16.69
CA GLY A 102 -1.43 8.26 15.58
C GLY A 102 -2.50 9.30 15.25
N GLY A 103 -3.34 9.68 16.22
CA GLY A 103 -4.33 10.75 16.04
C GLY A 103 -5.60 10.30 15.34
N CYS A 104 -6.15 9.15 15.75
CA CYS A 104 -7.36 8.58 15.16
C CYS A 104 -8.58 9.49 15.36
N THR A 105 -9.54 9.42 14.42
CA THR A 105 -10.87 9.98 14.70
C THR A 105 -11.60 9.09 15.69
N VAL A 106 -12.36 9.68 16.60
CA VAL A 106 -13.05 8.96 17.68
C VAL A 106 -14.56 8.98 17.46
N ALA A 107 -15.22 7.84 17.62
CA ALA A 107 -16.67 7.70 17.60
C ALA A 107 -17.17 7.01 18.87
N VAL A 108 -17.85 7.77 19.72
CA VAL A 108 -18.54 7.24 20.91
C VAL A 108 -19.91 6.73 20.49
N LEU A 109 -20.14 5.42 20.57
CA LEU A 109 -21.41 4.81 20.20
C LEU A 109 -22.28 4.54 21.44
N PRO A 110 -23.60 4.75 21.37
CA PRO A 110 -24.39 5.02 20.16
C PRO A 110 -24.45 6.49 19.71
N ASP A 111 -23.96 7.45 20.49
CA ASP A 111 -24.19 8.89 20.27
C ASP A 111 -23.67 9.42 18.92
N ALA A 112 -22.52 8.92 18.46
CA ALA A 112 -21.87 9.29 17.21
C ALA A 112 -22.32 8.43 16.00
N ALA A 113 -23.39 7.62 16.14
CA ALA A 113 -23.83 6.71 15.08
C ALA A 113 -24.20 7.43 13.77
N GLY A 114 -24.86 8.60 13.85
CA GLY A 114 -25.22 9.40 12.67
C GLY A 114 -23.98 9.94 11.96
N TRP A 115 -23.04 10.52 12.71
CA TRP A 115 -21.77 10.99 12.18
C TRP A 115 -20.97 9.87 11.51
N LEU A 116 -20.93 8.68 12.13
CA LEU A 116 -20.23 7.54 11.55
C LEU A 116 -20.91 7.08 10.25
N ALA A 117 -22.23 7.06 10.18
CA ALA A 117 -22.97 6.75 8.95
C ALA A 117 -22.64 7.78 7.84
N ASP A 118 -22.60 9.06 8.17
CA ASP A 118 -22.25 10.13 7.23
C ASP A 118 -20.81 9.99 6.72
N LEU A 119 -19.86 9.67 7.60
CA LEU A 119 -18.47 9.40 7.23
C LEU A 119 -18.37 8.24 6.22
N LEU A 120 -19.06 7.13 6.50
CA LEU A 120 -19.08 5.95 5.64
C LEU A 120 -19.71 6.26 4.27
N CYS A 121 -20.75 7.11 4.23
CA CYS A 121 -21.36 7.59 3.00
C CYS A 121 -20.45 8.56 2.23
N ALA A 122 -19.77 9.49 2.91
CA ALA A 122 -18.92 10.51 2.29
C ALA A 122 -17.66 9.91 1.64
N ARG A 123 -17.10 8.84 2.23
CA ARG A 123 -15.97 8.08 1.64
C ARG A 123 -16.32 7.33 0.35
N SER A 124 -17.59 7.38 -0.07
CA SER A 124 -18.11 6.74 -1.28
C SER A 124 -18.04 7.58 -2.55
N THR A 125 -17.54 8.82 -2.52
CA THR A 125 -17.69 9.76 -3.64
C THR A 125 -16.83 9.46 -4.88
N GLY A 126 -16.18 8.29 -4.96
CA GLY A 126 -15.55 7.76 -6.17
C GLY A 126 -16.03 6.34 -6.45
N GLY A 127 -16.52 6.07 -7.66
CA GLY A 127 -16.78 4.70 -8.12
C GLY A 127 -15.49 3.86 -8.16
N PRO A 128 -15.58 2.52 -8.20
CA PRO A 128 -14.38 1.70 -8.38
C PRO A 128 -13.71 2.08 -9.71
N GLY A 129 -12.43 2.44 -9.66
CA GLY A 129 -11.64 2.54 -10.88
C GLY A 129 -11.38 1.14 -11.45
N PRO A 130 -10.78 1.04 -12.65
CA PRO A 130 -10.55 -0.24 -13.32
C PRO A 130 -9.73 -1.24 -12.47
N GLY A 131 -8.98 -0.77 -11.46
CA GLY A 131 -8.21 -1.59 -10.53
C GLY A 131 -8.96 -2.10 -9.28
N GLY A 132 -10.21 -1.68 -9.03
CA GLY A 132 -10.96 -2.10 -7.85
C GLY A 132 -10.39 -1.57 -6.52
N THR A 133 -10.14 -2.46 -5.54
CA THR A 133 -9.33 -2.15 -4.34
C THR A 133 -7.94 -2.70 -4.55
N GLY A 134 -7.12 -1.96 -5.28
CA GLY A 134 -5.74 -2.29 -5.57
C GLY A 134 -4.96 -2.68 -4.33
N HIS A 135 -3.96 -3.55 -4.52
CA HIS A 135 -3.07 -3.94 -3.46
C HIS A 135 -1.92 -2.93 -3.35
N VAL A 136 -1.65 -2.42 -2.16
CA VAL A 136 -0.58 -1.45 -1.88
C VAL A 136 0.58 -2.18 -1.21
N VAL A 137 1.70 -2.29 -1.92
CA VAL A 137 2.92 -2.95 -1.44
C VAL A 137 3.98 -1.90 -1.19
N GLY A 138 4.35 -1.71 0.07
CA GLY A 138 5.48 -0.88 0.47
C GLY A 138 6.80 -1.62 0.33
N VAL A 139 7.89 -0.91 0.03
CA VAL A 139 9.25 -1.44 0.07
C VAL A 139 10.10 -0.54 0.96
N LEU A 140 10.61 -1.08 2.07
CA LEU A 140 11.37 -0.34 3.07
C LEU A 140 12.77 -0.92 3.23
N GLY A 141 13.81 -0.16 2.89
CA GLY A 141 15.19 -0.58 3.09
C GLY A 141 15.54 -0.68 4.58
N ALA A 142 15.93 -1.86 5.05
CA ALA A 142 16.44 -2.06 6.41
C ALA A 142 17.69 -1.19 6.69
N VAL A 143 18.46 -0.90 5.64
CA VAL A 143 19.59 0.03 5.63
C VAL A 143 19.56 0.88 4.36
N GLY A 144 20.27 2.01 4.37
CA GLY A 144 20.55 2.75 3.14
C GLY A 144 21.32 1.87 2.13
N GLY A 145 20.91 1.90 0.87
CA GLY A 145 21.53 1.07 -0.18
C GLY A 145 21.14 -0.41 -0.15
N ALA A 146 20.11 -0.81 0.60
CA ALA A 146 19.60 -2.19 0.59
C ALA A 146 18.93 -2.62 -0.73
N GLY A 147 18.70 -1.67 -1.65
CA GLY A 147 18.01 -1.91 -2.92
C GLY A 147 16.49 -1.76 -2.85
N ALA A 148 15.97 -0.96 -1.91
CA ALA A 148 14.52 -0.70 -1.77
C ALA A 148 13.92 -0.10 -3.04
N SER A 149 14.44 1.03 -3.50
CA SER A 149 14.01 1.70 -4.74
C SER A 149 14.14 0.79 -5.95
N THR A 150 15.24 0.04 -6.05
CA THR A 150 15.45 -0.94 -7.13
C THR A 150 14.38 -2.03 -7.14
N LEU A 151 14.10 -2.62 -5.98
CA LEU A 151 13.08 -3.64 -5.85
C LEU A 151 11.68 -3.07 -6.13
N ALA A 152 11.37 -1.86 -5.66
CA ALA A 152 10.10 -1.18 -5.93
C ALA A 152 9.88 -0.99 -7.45
N CYS A 153 10.90 -0.48 -8.17
CA CYS A 153 10.88 -0.35 -9.62
C CYS A 153 10.59 -1.69 -10.32
N TRP A 154 11.26 -2.76 -9.90
CA TRP A 154 11.10 -4.07 -10.53
C TRP A 154 9.75 -4.73 -10.24
N LEU A 155 9.22 -4.61 -9.02
CA LEU A 155 7.89 -5.12 -8.67
C LEU A 155 6.82 -4.45 -9.53
N ALA A 156 6.88 -3.12 -9.64
CA ALA A 156 5.91 -2.34 -10.40
C ALA A 156 5.98 -2.61 -11.91
N ASP A 157 7.20 -2.63 -12.48
CA ASP A 157 7.38 -2.95 -13.90
C ASP A 157 6.94 -4.38 -14.20
N ARG A 158 7.28 -5.36 -13.34
CA ARG A 158 6.90 -6.75 -13.56
C ARG A 158 5.37 -6.92 -13.63
N ALA A 159 4.63 -6.27 -12.73
CA ALA A 159 3.16 -6.29 -12.78
C ALA A 159 2.63 -5.60 -14.06
N ALA A 160 3.22 -4.47 -14.47
CA ALA A 160 2.86 -3.80 -15.71
C ALA A 160 3.14 -4.65 -16.97
N GLN A 161 4.20 -5.46 -16.97
CA GLN A 161 4.49 -6.43 -18.04
C GLN A 161 3.46 -7.57 -18.09
N GLU A 162 2.82 -7.90 -16.97
CA GLU A 162 1.73 -8.90 -16.90
C GLU A 162 0.35 -8.32 -17.18
N GLU A 163 0.28 -7.11 -17.76
CA GLU A 163 -0.99 -6.47 -18.10
C GLU A 163 -1.86 -6.05 -16.94
N ARG A 164 -1.28 -6.00 -15.74
CA ARG A 164 -1.91 -5.41 -14.59
C ARG A 164 -1.76 -3.91 -14.60
N THR A 165 -2.78 -3.25 -14.10
CA THR A 165 -2.81 -1.81 -13.90
C THR A 165 -1.91 -1.48 -12.71
N ALA A 166 -0.64 -1.10 -12.96
CA ALA A 166 0.36 -0.89 -11.90
C ALA A 166 0.90 0.55 -11.86
N VAL A 167 1.19 1.03 -10.64
CA VAL A 167 1.82 2.33 -10.39
C VAL A 167 2.94 2.23 -9.36
N LEU A 168 4.04 2.93 -9.62
CA LEU A 168 5.17 3.12 -8.71
C LEU A 168 5.08 4.50 -8.04
N VAL A 169 5.15 4.55 -6.72
CA VAL A 169 5.06 5.79 -5.94
C VAL A 169 6.32 5.94 -5.12
N ASP A 170 7.01 7.05 -5.31
CA ASP A 170 8.16 7.46 -4.51
C ASP A 170 7.68 8.13 -3.22
N ALA A 171 7.83 7.49 -2.06
CA ALA A 171 7.54 8.10 -0.77
C ALA A 171 8.80 8.47 0.01
N ASP A 172 9.98 8.47 -0.63
CA ASP A 172 11.23 8.92 -0.03
C ASP A 172 11.48 10.39 -0.37
N ARG A 173 10.93 11.29 0.47
CA ARG A 173 11.13 12.74 0.34
C ARG A 173 12.61 13.14 0.37
N GLU A 174 13.44 12.38 1.09
CA GLU A 174 14.85 12.69 1.26
C GLU A 174 15.73 12.09 0.13
N GLY A 175 15.12 11.35 -0.80
CA GLY A 175 15.76 10.76 -1.97
C GLY A 175 16.05 11.75 -3.10
N CYS A 176 16.63 11.25 -4.19
CA CYS A 176 16.90 12.05 -5.40
C CYS A 176 15.75 12.05 -6.43
N GLY A 177 14.64 11.38 -6.12
CA GLY A 177 13.57 11.07 -7.06
C GLY A 177 13.79 9.71 -7.71
N ILE A 178 12.79 8.83 -7.65
CA ILE A 178 12.79 7.54 -8.35
C ILE A 178 12.85 7.69 -9.87
N ASP A 179 12.49 8.86 -10.41
CA ASP A 179 12.61 9.16 -11.84
C ASP A 179 14.05 9.16 -12.35
N VAL A 180 15.02 9.55 -11.52
CA VAL A 180 16.46 9.44 -11.79
C VAL A 180 16.86 7.98 -11.96
N LEU A 181 16.40 7.12 -11.04
CA LEU A 181 16.68 5.69 -11.10
C LEU A 181 16.07 5.00 -12.33
N LEU A 182 14.98 5.57 -12.86
CA LEU A 182 14.34 5.13 -14.10
C LEU A 182 14.97 5.73 -15.36
N GLY A 183 15.81 6.76 -15.24
CA GLY A 183 16.33 7.55 -16.38
C GLY A 183 15.22 8.32 -17.12
N LEU A 184 14.24 8.85 -16.38
CA LEU A 184 13.03 9.49 -16.90
C LEU A 184 12.82 10.91 -16.34
N GLU A 185 13.89 11.58 -15.95
CA GLU A 185 13.89 12.92 -15.34
C GLU A 185 13.19 13.97 -16.20
N ASP A 186 13.38 13.88 -17.52
CA ASP A 186 12.83 14.81 -18.51
C ASP A 186 11.40 14.44 -18.96
N ARG A 187 10.77 13.42 -18.37
CA ARG A 187 9.42 13.00 -18.76
C ARG A 187 8.35 13.85 -18.09
N ASP A 188 7.50 14.45 -18.91
CA ASP A 188 6.30 15.15 -18.43
C ASP A 188 5.36 14.22 -17.66
N GLY A 189 4.67 14.80 -16.68
CA GLY A 189 3.64 14.15 -15.86
C GLY A 189 3.66 14.69 -14.44
N LEU A 190 2.58 14.43 -13.71
CA LEU A 190 2.40 14.93 -12.35
C LEU A 190 3.56 14.51 -11.41
N ARG A 191 4.03 15.44 -10.57
CA ARG A 191 5.02 15.21 -9.51
C ARG A 191 4.48 15.59 -8.13
N TRP A 192 5.17 15.19 -7.06
CA TRP A 192 4.78 15.57 -5.70
C TRP A 192 4.66 17.08 -5.47
N PRO A 193 5.57 17.93 -5.96
CA PRO A 193 5.44 19.37 -5.77
C PRO A 193 4.18 19.95 -6.43
N ASP A 194 3.66 19.34 -7.49
CA ASP A 194 2.39 19.75 -8.11
C ASP A 194 1.20 19.41 -7.21
N LEU A 195 1.21 18.20 -6.65
CA LEU A 195 0.16 17.72 -5.73
C LEU A 195 0.12 18.51 -4.42
N GLN A 196 1.26 19.01 -3.94
CA GLN A 196 1.30 19.86 -2.74
C GLN A 196 0.64 21.23 -2.96
N ARG A 197 0.53 21.70 -4.20
CA ARG A 197 -0.15 22.97 -4.53
C ARG A 197 -1.66 22.79 -4.72
N ILE A 198 -2.13 21.56 -4.84
CA ILE A 198 -3.55 21.26 -5.04
C ILE A 198 -4.26 21.24 -3.68
N ALA A 199 -5.25 22.12 -3.52
CA ALA A 199 -6.16 22.08 -2.39
C ALA A 199 -7.35 21.17 -2.70
N GLY A 200 -7.75 20.32 -1.74
CA GLY A 200 -8.96 19.51 -1.81
C GLY A 200 -8.70 18.00 -1.96
N THR A 201 -9.77 17.28 -2.32
CA THR A 201 -9.77 15.82 -2.41
C THR A 201 -9.07 15.35 -3.69
N VAL A 202 -8.23 14.32 -3.57
CA VAL A 202 -7.56 13.69 -4.72
C VAL A 202 -8.47 12.61 -5.31
N HIS A 203 -8.97 12.85 -6.52
CA HIS A 203 -9.86 11.94 -7.23
C HIS A 203 -9.07 10.99 -8.15
N ALA A 204 -9.38 9.69 -8.09
CA ALA A 204 -8.66 8.65 -8.83
C ALA A 204 -8.72 8.84 -10.34
N GLU A 205 -9.89 9.24 -10.86
CA GLU A 205 -10.19 9.50 -12.25
C GLU A 205 -9.42 10.71 -12.84
N GLN A 206 -9.03 11.66 -11.99
CA GLN A 206 -8.20 12.81 -12.38
C GLN A 206 -6.71 12.51 -12.19
N LEU A 207 -6.37 11.85 -11.08
CA LEU A 207 -5.00 11.50 -10.75
C LEU A 207 -4.40 10.54 -11.76
N TRP A 208 -5.11 9.45 -12.09
CA TRP A 208 -4.56 8.35 -12.89
C TRP A 208 -4.12 8.74 -14.31
N PRO A 209 -4.88 9.54 -15.08
CA PRO A 209 -4.44 10.01 -16.40
C PRO A 209 -3.30 11.01 -16.34
N ALA A 210 -3.12 11.73 -15.23
CA ALA A 210 -2.11 12.78 -15.06
C ALA A 210 -0.71 12.24 -14.72
N LEU A 211 -0.60 10.99 -14.28
CA LEU A 211 0.69 10.38 -13.91
C LEU A 211 1.61 10.18 -15.11
N ALA A 212 2.91 10.34 -14.86
CA ALA A 212 3.95 10.01 -15.83
C ALA A 212 3.96 8.51 -16.16
N ARG A 213 4.50 8.15 -17.33
CA ARG A 213 4.49 6.78 -17.86
C ARG A 213 5.87 6.31 -18.33
N ALA A 214 6.18 5.06 -18.03
CA ALA A 214 7.29 4.29 -18.58
C ALA A 214 6.71 3.05 -19.29
N GLY A 215 6.35 3.21 -20.57
CA GLY A 215 5.56 2.20 -21.28
C GLY A 215 4.18 1.99 -20.65
N ARG A 216 3.97 0.85 -19.98
CA ARG A 216 2.71 0.50 -19.30
C ARG A 216 2.71 0.84 -17.81
N LEU A 217 3.89 0.99 -17.21
CA LEU A 217 4.04 1.43 -15.84
C LEU A 217 3.70 2.92 -15.73
N ARG A 218 2.87 3.28 -14.75
CA ARG A 218 2.73 4.66 -14.29
C ARG A 218 3.61 4.90 -13.08
N TRP A 219 4.01 6.15 -12.86
CA TRP A 219 4.81 6.48 -11.69
C TRP A 219 4.57 7.91 -11.20
N LEU A 220 4.82 8.12 -9.91
CA LEU A 220 4.81 9.40 -9.22
C LEU A 220 6.12 9.55 -8.43
N SER A 221 6.87 10.61 -8.71
CA SER A 221 8.18 10.86 -8.10
C SER A 221 8.28 12.26 -7.49
N TRP A 222 9.24 12.42 -6.58
CA TRP A 222 9.79 13.74 -6.27
C TRP A 222 10.60 14.26 -7.46
N ASP A 223 10.67 15.57 -7.59
CA ASP A 223 11.58 16.20 -8.55
C ASP A 223 12.66 17.00 -7.81
N ARG A 224 13.48 17.75 -8.55
CA ARG A 224 14.61 18.52 -7.99
C ARG A 224 14.17 19.85 -7.40
N SER A 225 12.91 20.26 -7.59
CA SER A 225 12.34 21.34 -6.81
C SER A 225 12.15 20.80 -5.38
N ARG A 226 12.76 21.47 -4.41
CA ARG A 226 12.62 21.14 -2.99
C ARG A 226 11.57 22.08 -2.40
N PRO A 227 10.26 21.80 -2.56
CA PRO A 227 9.23 22.67 -2.03
C PRO A 227 9.33 22.76 -0.52
N ASP A 228 9.07 23.96 -0.02
CA ASP A 228 9.15 24.35 1.37
C ASP A 228 8.37 23.38 2.25
N GLY A 229 9.04 22.74 3.22
CA GLY A 229 8.55 22.16 4.50
C GLY A 229 7.30 21.27 4.55
N ALA A 230 6.22 21.62 3.84
CA ALA A 230 4.94 20.96 3.81
C ALA A 230 5.06 19.45 3.56
N PRO A 231 4.33 18.61 4.30
CA PRO A 231 4.30 17.18 4.07
C PRO A 231 3.65 16.87 2.72
N ALA A 232 4.09 15.80 2.05
CA ALA A 232 3.39 15.30 0.87
C ALA A 232 2.06 14.66 1.25
N PRO A 233 1.02 14.78 0.40
CA PRO A 233 -0.30 14.21 0.66
C PRO A 233 -0.33 12.70 0.39
N TYR A 234 0.56 11.91 1.03
CA TYR A 234 0.70 10.47 0.78
C TYR A 234 -0.60 9.69 1.00
N ALA A 235 -1.29 9.91 2.12
CA ALA A 235 -2.53 9.20 2.45
C ALA A 235 -3.64 9.37 1.38
N PRO A 236 -4.10 10.59 1.04
CA PRO A 236 -5.15 10.74 0.03
C PRO A 236 -4.71 10.30 -1.37
N VAL A 237 -3.43 10.46 -1.73
CA VAL A 237 -2.91 10.03 -3.03
C VAL A 237 -2.86 8.51 -3.13
N LEU A 238 -2.30 7.81 -2.14
CA LEU A 238 -2.25 6.34 -2.14
C LEU A 238 -3.66 5.74 -2.11
N GLU A 239 -4.60 6.37 -1.41
CA GLU A 239 -6.00 5.94 -1.38
C GLU A 239 -6.70 6.16 -2.74
N ALA A 240 -6.40 7.24 -3.47
CA ALA A 240 -6.86 7.43 -4.84
C ALA A 240 -6.24 6.41 -5.81
N LEU A 241 -4.94 6.14 -5.68
CA LEU A 241 -4.24 5.16 -6.51
C LEU A 241 -4.70 3.72 -6.25
N ARG A 242 -5.03 3.39 -5.00
CA ARG A 242 -5.67 2.11 -4.62
C ARG A 242 -6.95 1.87 -5.42
N ARG A 243 -7.72 2.92 -5.74
CA ARG A 243 -8.94 2.79 -6.57
C ARG A 243 -8.63 2.71 -8.06
N ALA A 244 -7.51 3.29 -8.50
CA ALA A 244 -7.16 3.39 -9.91
C ALA A 244 -6.36 2.19 -10.46
N ALA A 245 -5.55 1.56 -9.62
CA ALA A 245 -4.58 0.53 -9.99
C ALA A 245 -4.88 -0.80 -9.30
N GLU A 246 -4.52 -1.92 -9.93
CA GLU A 246 -4.53 -3.24 -9.30
C GLU A 246 -3.35 -3.43 -8.34
N LEU A 247 -2.22 -2.78 -8.63
CA LEU A 247 -1.02 -2.78 -7.78
C LEU A 247 -0.44 -1.37 -7.65
N VAL A 248 -0.29 -0.91 -6.41
CA VAL A 248 0.44 0.30 -6.05
C VAL A 248 1.70 -0.15 -5.33
N VAL A 249 2.88 0.10 -5.91
CA VAL A 249 4.16 -0.17 -5.25
C VAL A 249 4.69 1.14 -4.70
N VAL A 250 4.96 1.20 -3.39
CA VAL A 250 5.42 2.40 -2.70
C VAL A 250 6.88 2.21 -2.28
N ASP A 251 7.80 3.00 -2.83
CA ASP A 251 9.15 3.09 -2.30
C ASP A 251 9.13 3.94 -1.03
N LEU A 252 9.29 3.31 0.12
CA LEU A 252 9.28 3.98 1.42
C LEU A 252 10.66 4.54 1.80
N GLY A 253 11.68 4.31 0.96
CA GLY A 253 13.06 4.68 1.24
C GLY A 253 13.68 3.82 2.34
N ARG A 254 14.42 4.46 3.25
CA ARG A 254 15.09 3.79 4.37
C ARG A 254 14.23 3.76 5.64
N ALA A 255 14.44 2.75 6.49
CA ALA A 255 13.79 2.66 7.79
C ALA A 255 13.96 3.94 8.63
N GLY A 256 12.84 4.51 9.05
CA GLY A 256 12.77 5.70 9.91
C GLY A 256 11.30 6.10 10.20
N PRO A 257 11.06 7.01 11.17
CA PRO A 257 9.71 7.33 11.62
C PRO A 257 8.74 7.77 10.51
N ALA A 258 9.18 8.66 9.60
CA ALA A 258 8.35 9.13 8.48
C ALA A 258 7.97 8.00 7.49
N ALA A 259 8.90 7.06 7.27
CA ALA A 259 8.63 5.90 6.43
C ALA A 259 7.64 4.95 7.10
N ALA A 260 7.70 4.79 8.43
CA ALA A 260 6.73 4.00 9.19
C ALA A 260 5.31 4.60 9.13
N ASP A 261 5.20 5.93 9.21
CA ASP A 261 3.94 6.67 9.07
C ASP A 261 3.31 6.50 7.69
N THR A 262 4.11 6.24 6.67
CA THR A 262 3.62 5.92 5.32
C THR A 262 3.36 4.41 5.17
N ALA A 263 4.15 3.56 5.83
CA ALA A 263 4.04 2.11 5.78
C ALA A 263 2.69 1.58 6.27
N VAL A 264 2.06 2.25 7.25
CA VAL A 264 0.70 1.90 7.72
C VAL A 264 -0.36 2.03 6.63
N LEU A 265 -0.08 2.72 5.53
CA LEU A 265 -0.99 2.83 4.37
C LEU A 265 -0.91 1.60 3.45
N CYS A 266 0.11 0.75 3.61
CA CYS A 266 0.35 -0.42 2.77
C CYS A 266 -0.39 -1.67 3.30
N ASP A 267 -0.87 -2.53 2.41
CA ASP A 267 -1.41 -3.86 2.76
C ASP A 267 -0.29 -4.81 3.19
N GLN A 268 0.90 -4.66 2.61
CA GLN A 268 2.09 -5.40 2.99
C GLN A 268 3.36 -4.57 2.74
N VAL A 269 4.39 -4.76 3.57
CA VAL A 269 5.70 -4.15 3.39
C VAL A 269 6.76 -5.22 3.17
N LEU A 270 7.54 -5.07 2.12
CA LEU A 270 8.76 -5.85 1.88
C LEU A 270 9.96 -5.10 2.45
N VAL A 271 10.76 -5.80 3.25
CA VAL A 271 11.93 -5.24 3.92
C VAL A 271 13.20 -5.82 3.30
N PRO A 272 13.75 -5.25 2.21
CA PRO A 272 15.03 -5.67 1.68
C PRO A 272 16.17 -5.40 2.68
N ALA A 273 17.00 -6.41 2.89
CA ALA A 273 18.12 -6.36 3.82
C ALA A 273 19.32 -7.16 3.29
N PRO A 274 20.55 -6.61 3.36
CA PRO A 274 21.76 -7.35 2.98
C PRO A 274 21.94 -8.61 3.84
N ARG A 275 22.37 -9.72 3.24
CA ARG A 275 22.70 -10.99 3.92
C ARG A 275 24.04 -10.91 4.69
N THR A 276 24.05 -10.05 5.70
CA THR A 276 25.15 -9.79 6.63
C THR A 276 24.61 -9.70 8.05
N VAL A 277 25.45 -9.90 9.07
CA VAL A 277 25.05 -9.71 10.48
C VAL A 277 24.49 -8.31 10.72
N ARG A 278 25.18 -7.27 10.21
CA ARG A 278 24.73 -5.87 10.33
C ARG A 278 23.38 -5.64 9.64
N GLY A 279 23.18 -6.22 8.46
CA GLY A 279 21.92 -6.12 7.72
C GLY A 279 20.75 -6.78 8.45
N MET A 280 20.96 -7.94 9.07
CA MET A 280 19.91 -8.62 9.86
C MET A 280 19.58 -7.86 11.14
N LEU A 281 20.58 -7.30 11.84
CA LEU A 281 20.33 -6.46 13.01
C LEU A 281 19.55 -5.18 12.64
N ALA A 282 19.87 -4.54 11.51
CA ALA A 282 19.12 -3.39 11.03
C ALA A 282 17.69 -3.78 10.60
N ALA A 283 17.51 -4.95 9.99
CA ALA A 283 16.19 -5.46 9.60
C ALA A 283 15.31 -5.76 10.82
N ARG A 284 15.90 -6.20 11.95
CA ARG A 284 15.18 -6.33 13.22
C ARG A 284 14.67 -4.97 13.71
N TRP A 285 15.48 -3.91 13.64
CA TRP A 285 15.01 -2.57 14.00
C TRP A 285 13.93 -2.05 13.06
N ALA A 286 14.04 -2.34 11.76
CA ALA A 286 12.97 -2.05 10.81
C ALA A 286 11.67 -2.82 11.14
N ALA A 287 11.77 -4.07 11.62
CA ALA A 287 10.62 -4.84 12.09
C ALA A 287 9.96 -4.21 13.31
N ASP A 288 10.75 -3.78 14.30
CA ASP A 288 10.25 -3.09 15.50
C ASP A 288 9.54 -1.77 15.13
N LEU A 289 10.11 -1.02 14.18
CA LEU A 289 9.51 0.21 13.65
C LEU A 289 8.19 -0.04 12.92
N LEU A 290 8.07 -1.19 12.25
CA LEU A 290 6.87 -1.62 11.52
C LEU A 290 5.90 -2.42 12.40
N ALA A 291 6.01 -2.36 13.73
CA ALA A 291 5.08 -3.04 14.63
C ALA A 291 3.62 -2.68 14.28
N GLY A 292 2.79 -3.69 14.00
CA GLY A 292 1.40 -3.53 13.57
C GLY A 292 1.19 -3.50 12.06
N VAL A 293 2.25 -3.33 11.27
CA VAL A 293 2.19 -3.38 9.80
C VAL A 293 2.56 -4.78 9.30
N PRO A 294 1.78 -5.40 8.39
CA PRO A 294 2.15 -6.67 7.79
C PRO A 294 3.46 -6.56 7.01
N ALA A 295 4.56 -7.05 7.58
CA ALA A 295 5.89 -6.95 6.99
C ALA A 295 6.50 -8.33 6.71
N ARG A 296 7.29 -8.42 5.63
CA ARG A 296 8.06 -9.61 5.28
C ARG A 296 9.49 -9.24 4.91
N LEU A 297 10.44 -10.06 5.33
CA LEU A 297 11.85 -9.86 5.03
C LEU A 297 12.17 -10.30 3.59
N VAL A 298 13.05 -9.54 2.93
CA VAL A 298 13.64 -9.90 1.63
C VAL A 298 15.17 -9.89 1.74
N PRO A 299 15.81 -11.04 2.05
CA PRO A 299 17.25 -11.14 2.01
C PRO A 299 17.77 -10.80 0.61
N ALA A 300 18.68 -9.82 0.52
CA ALA A 300 19.15 -9.27 -0.75
C ALA A 300 20.68 -9.36 -0.88
N GLY A 301 21.17 -9.47 -2.11
CA GLY A 301 22.59 -9.43 -2.42
C GLY A 301 23.34 -10.74 -2.13
N LEU A 302 24.66 -10.64 -1.99
CA LEU A 302 25.55 -11.77 -1.72
C LEU A 302 25.32 -12.31 -0.32
N ASN A 303 25.27 -13.63 -0.17
CA ASN A 303 25.26 -14.27 1.14
C ASN A 303 26.71 -14.43 1.63
N VAL A 304 27.16 -13.50 2.48
CA VAL A 304 28.55 -13.46 2.97
C VAL A 304 28.66 -13.85 4.45
N ALA A 305 27.52 -14.13 5.10
CA ALA A 305 27.44 -14.46 6.52
C ALA A 305 26.56 -15.69 6.78
N ASP A 306 26.42 -16.56 5.77
CA ASP A 306 25.62 -17.79 5.82
C ASP A 306 24.22 -17.60 6.39
N VAL A 307 23.59 -16.48 6.01
CA VAL A 307 22.23 -16.12 6.41
C VAL A 307 21.26 -16.87 5.52
N ASP A 308 20.75 -17.99 6.02
CA ASP A 308 19.60 -18.68 5.45
C ASP A 308 18.27 -18.06 5.92
N ASP A 309 17.16 -18.50 5.31
CA ASP A 309 15.84 -17.93 5.57
C ASP A 309 15.36 -18.21 7.01
N ALA A 310 15.76 -19.33 7.61
CA ALA A 310 15.38 -19.69 8.97
C ALA A 310 16.08 -18.79 10.00
N LEU A 311 17.37 -18.58 9.84
CA LEU A 311 18.16 -17.67 10.65
C LEU A 311 17.67 -16.23 10.47
N ALA A 312 17.40 -15.81 9.23
CA ALA A 312 16.89 -14.47 8.94
C ALA A 312 15.54 -14.21 9.61
N ALA A 313 14.61 -15.17 9.53
CA ALA A 313 13.31 -15.08 10.20
C ALA A 313 13.45 -15.05 11.73
N ALA A 314 14.29 -15.92 12.29
CA ALA A 314 14.52 -15.96 13.74
C ALA A 314 15.18 -14.67 14.27
N ALA A 315 16.13 -14.10 13.52
CA ALA A 315 16.85 -12.90 13.93
C ALA A 315 16.00 -11.62 13.88
N THR A 316 15.06 -11.55 12.93
CA THR A 316 14.26 -10.34 12.67
C THR A 316 12.84 -10.42 13.22
N GLY A 317 12.31 -11.63 13.47
CA GLY A 317 10.91 -11.84 13.77
C GLY A 317 9.98 -11.71 12.55
N LEU A 318 10.53 -11.47 11.35
CA LEU A 318 9.75 -11.32 10.12
C LEU A 318 9.73 -12.62 9.31
N PRO A 319 8.58 -13.03 8.77
CA PRO A 319 8.55 -14.12 7.80
C PRO A 319 9.29 -13.70 6.51
N VAL A 320 10.05 -14.61 5.92
CA VAL A 320 10.76 -14.37 4.66
C VAL A 320 9.78 -14.50 3.48
N ALA A 321 9.73 -13.49 2.61
CA ALA A 321 8.92 -13.52 1.38
C ALA A 321 9.61 -14.26 0.22
N GLY A 322 10.93 -14.30 0.26
CA GLY A 322 11.82 -14.74 -0.81
C GLY A 322 13.08 -13.90 -0.80
N SER A 323 14.01 -14.15 -1.71
CA SER A 323 15.27 -13.42 -1.77
C SER A 323 15.55 -12.84 -3.14
N VAL A 324 16.27 -11.71 -3.17
CA VAL A 324 16.75 -11.11 -4.41
C VAL A 324 18.25 -11.37 -4.52
N ARG A 325 18.64 -12.08 -5.57
CA ARG A 325 20.06 -12.40 -5.80
C ARG A 325 20.88 -11.16 -6.15
N PHE A 326 22.18 -11.21 -5.84
CA PHE A 326 23.13 -10.24 -6.36
C PHE A 326 23.25 -10.33 -7.88
N CYS A 327 23.32 -9.19 -8.54
CA CYS A 327 23.61 -9.08 -9.97
C CYS A 327 24.54 -7.89 -10.19
N GLY A 328 25.78 -8.16 -10.62
CA GLY A 328 26.84 -7.14 -10.73
C GLY A 328 26.58 -6.05 -11.77
N GLY A 329 25.69 -6.27 -12.74
CA GLY A 329 25.32 -5.27 -13.75
C GLY A 329 24.24 -4.27 -13.29
N VAL A 330 23.63 -4.49 -12.12
CA VAL A 330 22.54 -3.62 -11.62
C VAL A 330 23.02 -2.20 -11.31
N PRO A 331 24.19 -1.96 -10.68
CA PRO A 331 24.69 -0.60 -10.46
C PRO A 331 24.85 0.19 -11.76
N GLU A 332 25.47 -0.40 -12.79
CA GLU A 332 25.62 0.25 -14.10
C GLU A 332 24.25 0.48 -14.77
N ALA A 333 23.33 -0.47 -14.67
CA ALA A 333 21.98 -0.32 -15.19
C ALA A 333 21.21 0.83 -14.52
N ALA A 334 21.43 1.06 -13.21
CA ALA A 334 20.85 2.19 -12.48
C ALA A 334 21.38 3.53 -13.00
N GLU A 335 22.70 3.66 -13.17
CA GLU A 335 23.34 4.88 -13.68
C GLU A 335 23.02 5.18 -15.15
N THR A 336 22.63 4.17 -15.93
CA THR A 336 22.36 4.31 -17.37
C THR A 336 20.86 4.29 -17.72
N GLY A 337 19.97 4.37 -16.72
CA GLY A 337 18.51 4.36 -16.94
C GLY A 337 17.95 3.03 -17.48
N ARG A 338 18.74 1.95 -17.40
CA ARG A 338 18.37 0.59 -17.88
C ARG A 338 17.93 -0.33 -16.75
N LEU A 339 17.58 0.22 -15.59
CA LEU A 339 17.26 -0.58 -14.41
C LEU A 339 16.11 -1.56 -14.65
N LEU A 340 15.05 -1.12 -15.34
CA LEU A 340 13.90 -1.98 -15.64
C LEU A 340 14.29 -3.15 -16.56
N GLU A 341 15.17 -2.91 -17.53
CA GLU A 341 15.69 -3.96 -18.42
C GLU A 341 16.47 -5.02 -17.65
N ALA A 342 17.31 -4.61 -16.69
CA ALA A 342 18.02 -5.54 -15.81
C ALA A 342 17.06 -6.41 -14.99
N GLY A 343 15.99 -5.81 -14.44
CA GLY A 343 14.94 -6.50 -13.68
C GLY A 343 14.17 -7.54 -14.50
N ARG A 344 14.04 -7.33 -15.81
CA ARG A 344 13.38 -8.27 -16.74
C ARG A 344 14.22 -9.49 -17.09
N SER A 345 15.49 -9.56 -16.66
CA SER A 345 16.30 -10.76 -16.87
C SER A 345 15.63 -11.99 -16.25
N ARG A 346 15.76 -13.16 -16.88
CA ARG A 346 15.10 -14.41 -16.44
C ARG A 346 15.30 -14.73 -14.95
N ARG A 347 16.50 -14.43 -14.43
CA ARG A 347 16.89 -14.74 -13.04
C ARG A 347 16.25 -13.78 -12.04
N LEU A 348 16.35 -12.46 -12.28
CA LEU A 348 15.75 -11.44 -11.40
C LEU A 348 14.23 -11.42 -11.54
N GLY A 349 13.71 -11.53 -12.75
CA GLY A 349 12.27 -11.59 -13.01
C GLY A 349 11.57 -12.77 -12.31
N ARG A 350 12.29 -13.89 -12.08
CA ARG A 350 11.78 -15.01 -11.26
C ARG A 350 11.73 -14.67 -9.77
N ASP A 351 12.77 -14.02 -9.24
CA ASP A 351 12.81 -13.59 -7.84
C ASP A 351 11.67 -12.60 -7.56
N VAL A 352 11.54 -11.59 -8.43
CA VAL A 352 10.52 -10.54 -8.34
C VAL A 352 9.10 -11.14 -8.47
N ALA A 353 8.87 -12.07 -9.39
CA ALA A 353 7.59 -12.76 -9.50
C ALA A 353 7.27 -13.58 -8.23
N GLY A 354 8.28 -14.27 -7.66
CA GLY A 354 8.11 -14.99 -6.40
C GLY A 354 7.70 -14.08 -5.24
N LEU A 355 8.31 -12.89 -5.15
CA LEU A 355 7.95 -11.89 -4.15
C LEU A 355 6.53 -11.37 -4.33
N LEU A 356 6.12 -11.05 -5.57
CA LEU A 356 4.77 -10.60 -5.87
C LEU A 356 3.69 -11.67 -5.53
N SER A 357 4.00 -12.95 -5.74
CA SER A 357 3.12 -14.04 -5.28
C SER A 357 3.08 -14.16 -3.76
N ALA A 358 4.23 -13.99 -3.08
CA ALA A 358 4.31 -14.08 -1.62
C ALA A 358 3.54 -12.98 -0.90
N VAL A 359 3.39 -11.81 -1.52
CA VAL A 359 2.58 -10.70 -0.98
C VAL A 359 1.11 -10.78 -1.40
N GLY A 360 0.72 -11.78 -2.20
CA GLY A 360 -0.66 -11.91 -2.69
C GLY A 360 -1.05 -10.89 -3.76
N ALA A 361 -0.08 -10.16 -4.33
CA ALA A 361 -0.28 -9.22 -5.42
C ALA A 361 -0.51 -9.91 -6.78
N LEU A 362 -0.09 -11.18 -6.92
CA LEU A 362 -0.38 -12.04 -8.06
C LEU A 362 -1.22 -13.23 -7.57
N ARG A 363 -2.52 -13.22 -7.89
CA ARG A 363 -3.33 -14.43 -7.98
C ARG A 363 -3.53 -14.77 -9.45
#